data_AF-A0A1I7G0V2-F1
#
_entry.id   AF-A0A1I7G0V2-F1
#
_cell.length_a   1.000
_cell.length_b   1.000
_cell.length_c   1.000
_cell.angle_alpha   90.00
_cell.angle_beta   90.00
_cell.angle_gamma   90.00
#
_symmetry.space_group_name_H-M   'P 1'
#
loop_
_entity.id
_entity.type
_entity.pdbx_description
1 polymer ?
#
loop_
_entity_poly.entity_id
_entity_poly.type
_entity_poly.pdbx_seq_one_letter_code
_entity_poly.pdbx_strand_id
1 'polypeptide(L)'
;METYENQRQLLKSIQSYIELGKTSNLEVLTSKIFDLNLAYYVKYQIEQLNFGLVTRKIDDYLFKSSMDIFLYQRDDIKKFDFDSIENKNLNFIKTQIGINQLFFYKTSFGTKENLRHWDNINRFEVLCNKELVTRIKEYPKLNLCVFKSNEIGEQGNYTRFEILTPRDYIRKTTHYKTEGSREDYHDWYMDAYENDESNFWNND
;
A
#
# COMPACT_ATOMS: atom_id res chain seq x y z
N MET A 1 -4.01 1.02 -24.57
CA MET A 1 -3.33 -0.28 -24.78
C MET A 1 -2.52 -0.24 -26.08
N GLU A 2 -3.09 0.19 -27.19
CA GLU A 2 -2.43 0.33 -28.51
C GLU A 2 -1.20 1.29 -28.51
N THR A 3 -1.27 2.39 -27.75
CA THR A 3 -0.17 3.38 -27.63
C THR A 3 1.09 2.85 -26.94
N TYR A 4 0.94 1.96 -25.95
CA TYR A 4 2.08 1.40 -25.21
C TYR A 4 2.82 0.34 -26.01
N GLU A 5 2.10 -0.51 -26.74
CA GLU A 5 2.73 -1.52 -27.59
C GLU A 5 3.46 -0.87 -28.78
N ASN A 6 2.88 0.19 -29.34
CA ASN A 6 3.52 1.00 -30.39
C ASN A 6 4.81 1.68 -29.88
N GLN A 7 4.79 2.25 -28.68
CA GLN A 7 5.97 2.84 -28.04
C GLN A 7 7.06 1.78 -27.78
N ARG A 8 6.67 0.59 -27.32
CA ARG A 8 7.59 -0.53 -27.08
C ARG A 8 8.27 -0.99 -28.36
N GLN A 9 7.52 -1.15 -29.45
CA GLN A 9 8.06 -1.51 -30.76
C GLN A 9 9.00 -0.43 -31.31
N LEU A 10 8.65 0.84 -31.14
CA LEU A 10 9.50 1.97 -31.51
C LEU A 10 10.85 1.92 -30.79
N LEU A 11 10.84 1.76 -29.46
CA LEU A 11 12.05 1.73 -28.64
C LEU A 11 12.96 0.54 -28.98
N LYS A 12 12.39 -0.65 -29.21
CA LYS A 12 13.13 -1.83 -29.70
C LYS A 12 13.73 -1.60 -31.09
N SER A 13 13.01 -0.87 -31.95
CA SER A 13 13.50 -0.52 -33.28
C SER A 13 14.71 0.41 -33.19
N ILE A 14 14.69 1.39 -32.28
CA ILE A 14 15.84 2.28 -32.02
C ILE A 14 17.06 1.48 -31.55
N GLN A 15 16.88 0.55 -30.60
CA GLN A 15 17.97 -0.34 -30.15
C GLN A 15 18.53 -1.17 -31.30
N SER A 16 17.66 -1.78 -32.11
CA SER A 16 18.06 -2.60 -33.26
C SER A 16 18.86 -1.80 -34.29
N TYR A 17 18.49 -0.54 -34.56
CA TYR A 17 19.24 0.33 -35.46
C TYR A 17 20.63 0.66 -34.91
N ILE A 18 20.73 0.94 -33.61
CA ILE A 18 21.99 1.19 -32.92
C ILE A 18 22.90 -0.05 -32.98
N GLU A 19 22.38 -1.24 -32.66
CA GLU A 19 23.13 -2.50 -32.66
C GLU A 19 23.63 -2.87 -34.06
N LEU A 20 22.84 -2.59 -35.10
CA LEU A 20 23.20 -2.80 -36.49
C LEU A 20 24.16 -1.73 -37.04
N GLY A 21 24.57 -0.75 -36.23
CA GLY A 21 25.41 0.38 -36.67
C GLY A 21 24.73 1.30 -37.68
N LYS A 22 23.40 1.25 -37.80
CA LYS A 22 22.59 2.06 -38.73
C LYS A 22 22.15 3.33 -38.03
N THR A 23 22.93 4.39 -38.16
CA THR A 23 22.61 5.70 -37.58
C THR A 23 21.68 6.54 -38.46
N SER A 24 21.58 6.23 -39.75
CA SER A 24 20.61 6.84 -40.64
C SER A 24 19.19 6.52 -40.15
N ASN A 25 18.40 7.57 -39.91
CA ASN A 25 17.02 7.55 -39.38
C ASN A 25 16.86 7.52 -37.85
N LEU A 26 17.93 7.49 -37.05
CA LEU A 26 17.77 7.53 -35.59
C LEU A 26 17.06 8.79 -35.11
N GLU A 27 17.37 9.95 -35.70
CA GLU A 27 16.70 11.23 -35.36
C GLU A 27 15.19 11.22 -35.64
N VAL A 28 14.77 10.59 -36.74
CA VAL A 28 13.36 10.45 -37.10
C VAL A 28 12.66 9.49 -36.15
N LEU A 29 13.32 8.41 -35.72
CA LEU A 29 12.75 7.46 -34.77
C LEU A 29 12.64 8.06 -33.36
N THR A 30 13.64 8.79 -32.91
CA THR A 30 13.64 9.38 -31.55
C THR A 30 12.59 10.47 -31.39
N SER A 31 12.30 11.25 -32.43
CA SER A 31 11.21 12.24 -32.42
C SER A 31 9.81 11.65 -32.26
N LYS A 32 9.64 10.33 -32.43
CA LYS A 32 8.36 9.62 -32.25
C LYS A 32 8.17 9.08 -30.83
N ILE A 33 9.18 9.22 -29.95
CA ILE A 33 9.08 8.80 -28.54
C ILE A 33 8.10 9.72 -27.83
N PHE A 34 7.00 9.17 -27.31
CA PHE A 34 5.97 9.96 -26.61
C PHE A 34 6.46 10.56 -25.27
N ASP A 35 7.24 9.81 -24.50
CA ASP A 35 7.83 10.32 -23.26
C ASP A 35 8.94 11.34 -23.59
N LEU A 36 8.63 12.62 -23.36
CA LEU A 36 9.52 13.73 -23.68
C LEU A 36 10.86 13.64 -22.92
N ASN A 37 10.86 13.21 -21.66
CA ASN A 37 12.09 13.10 -20.88
C ASN A 37 13.00 12.01 -21.43
N LEU A 38 12.41 10.87 -21.81
CA LEU A 38 13.13 9.79 -22.49
C LEU A 38 13.63 10.27 -23.85
N ALA A 39 12.79 10.95 -24.63
CA ALA A 39 13.12 11.45 -25.97
C ALA A 39 14.32 12.40 -25.94
N TYR A 40 14.32 13.39 -25.03
CA TYR A 40 15.43 14.32 -24.85
C TYR A 40 16.71 13.62 -24.47
N TYR A 41 16.66 12.70 -23.50
CA TYR A 41 17.83 11.94 -23.08
C TYR A 41 18.41 11.12 -24.23
N VAL A 42 17.56 10.35 -24.93
CA VAL A 42 17.98 9.49 -26.03
C VAL A 42 18.57 10.31 -27.18
N LYS A 43 17.93 11.42 -27.56
CA LYS A 43 18.44 12.32 -28.60
C LYS A 43 19.82 12.87 -28.23
N TYR A 44 19.95 13.43 -27.04
CA TYR A 44 21.22 13.98 -26.55
C TYR A 44 22.34 12.94 -26.58
N GLN A 45 22.08 11.72 -26.09
CA GLN A 45 23.11 10.67 -26.06
C GLN A 45 23.45 10.13 -27.47
N ILE A 46 22.51 10.13 -28.43
CA ILE A 46 22.81 9.80 -29.84
C ILE A 46 23.74 10.84 -30.46
N GLU A 47 23.50 12.13 -30.21
CA GLU A 47 24.37 13.22 -30.69
C GLU A 47 25.79 13.11 -30.12
N GLN A 48 25.92 12.64 -28.87
CA GLN A 48 27.20 12.36 -28.23
C GLN A 48 27.81 10.99 -28.63
N LEU A 49 27.18 10.23 -29.53
CA LEU A 49 27.59 8.88 -29.94
C LEU A 49 27.66 7.85 -28.79
N ASN A 50 26.95 8.13 -27.68
CA ASN A 50 26.91 7.29 -26.48
C ASN A 50 25.83 6.19 -26.58
N PHE A 51 25.92 5.39 -27.62
CA PHE A 51 24.91 4.38 -27.97
C PHE A 51 24.65 3.32 -26.88
N GLY A 52 25.67 2.98 -26.08
CA GLY A 52 25.52 2.07 -24.94
C GLY A 52 24.62 2.66 -23.84
N LEU A 53 24.70 3.97 -23.58
CA LEU A 53 23.84 4.64 -22.60
C LEU A 53 22.40 4.73 -23.08
N VAL A 54 22.19 4.89 -24.37
CA VAL A 54 20.85 4.87 -24.99
C VAL A 54 20.20 3.51 -24.83
N THR A 55 20.92 2.45 -25.21
CA THR A 55 20.42 1.07 -25.13
C THR A 55 20.01 0.73 -23.70
N ARG A 56 20.89 1.03 -22.73
CA ARG A 56 20.61 0.82 -21.30
C ARG A 56 19.40 1.62 -20.80
N LYS A 57 19.28 2.89 -21.19
CA LYS A 57 18.15 3.73 -20.76
C LYS A 57 16.83 3.22 -21.32
N ILE A 58 16.84 2.74 -22.56
CA ILE A 58 15.67 2.11 -23.18
C ILE A 58 15.33 0.80 -22.47
N ASP A 59 16.31 -0.05 -22.15
CA ASP A 59 16.10 -1.27 -21.39
C ASP A 59 15.50 -0.98 -20.01
N ASP A 60 16.04 -0.01 -19.27
CA ASP A 60 15.51 0.41 -17.98
C ASP A 60 14.04 0.88 -18.10
N TYR A 61 13.71 1.60 -19.16
CA TYR A 61 12.36 2.10 -19.43
C TYR A 61 11.39 0.97 -19.80
N LEU A 62 11.80 0.07 -20.68
CA LEU A 62 11.04 -1.11 -21.08
C LEU A 62 10.84 -2.07 -19.91
N PHE A 63 11.87 -2.24 -19.08
CA PHE A 63 11.82 -3.05 -17.87
C PHE A 63 10.84 -2.45 -16.86
N LYS A 64 10.94 -1.16 -16.53
CA LYS A 64 10.00 -0.47 -15.64
C LYS A 64 8.56 -0.56 -16.15
N SER A 65 8.34 -0.22 -17.42
CA SER A 65 7.00 -0.32 -18.02
C SER A 65 6.46 -1.76 -18.06
N SER A 66 7.32 -2.78 -18.10
CA SER A 66 6.91 -4.19 -17.99
C SER A 66 6.72 -4.68 -16.55
N MET A 67 7.48 -4.15 -15.58
CA MET A 67 7.29 -4.43 -14.15
C MET A 67 6.02 -3.74 -13.61
N ASP A 68 5.69 -2.55 -14.10
CA ASP A 68 4.43 -1.85 -13.82
C ASP A 68 3.19 -2.63 -14.36
N ILE A 69 3.39 -3.67 -15.17
CA ILE A 69 2.30 -4.56 -15.61
C ILE A 69 2.06 -5.70 -14.61
N PHE A 70 3.01 -6.03 -13.73
CA PHE A 70 2.82 -6.98 -12.62
C PHE A 70 2.36 -6.28 -11.32
N LEU A 71 1.48 -5.30 -11.43
CA LEU A 71 0.80 -4.73 -10.28
C LEU A 71 -0.31 -5.68 -9.84
N TYR A 72 -0.29 -6.10 -8.57
CA TYR A 72 -1.36 -6.92 -8.02
C TYR A 72 -2.66 -6.10 -8.08
N GLN A 73 -3.62 -6.56 -8.88
CA GLN A 73 -4.94 -5.99 -8.96
C GLN A 73 -5.75 -6.39 -7.72
N ARG A 74 -6.87 -5.72 -7.48
CA ARG A 74 -7.72 -6.02 -6.32
C ARG A 74 -8.25 -7.45 -6.30
N ASP A 75 -8.38 -8.08 -7.47
CA ASP A 75 -8.83 -9.48 -7.57
C ASP A 75 -7.68 -10.49 -7.44
N ASP A 76 -6.43 -10.03 -7.49
CA ASP A 76 -5.24 -10.90 -7.34
C ASP A 76 -4.87 -11.14 -5.87
N ILE A 77 -5.46 -10.38 -4.93
CA ILE A 77 -5.18 -10.48 -3.50
C ILE A 77 -6.21 -11.36 -2.78
N LYS A 78 -5.83 -11.93 -1.63
CA LYS A 78 -6.73 -12.73 -0.81
C LYS A 78 -7.94 -11.88 -0.39
N LYS A 79 -9.16 -12.41 -0.61
CA LYS A 79 -10.40 -11.79 -0.15
C LYS A 79 -10.66 -12.18 1.31
N PHE A 80 -11.10 -11.20 2.10
CA PHE A 80 -11.42 -11.34 3.52
C PHE A 80 -12.87 -10.94 3.76
N ASP A 81 -13.63 -11.81 4.42
CA ASP A 81 -15.10 -11.72 4.55
C ASP A 81 -15.57 -10.82 5.71
N PHE A 82 -14.70 -9.91 6.16
CA PHE A 82 -15.03 -8.93 7.20
C PHE A 82 -14.44 -7.58 6.83
N ASP A 83 -15.07 -6.50 7.28
CA ASP A 83 -14.56 -5.13 7.17
C ASP A 83 -14.01 -4.60 8.50
N SER A 84 -14.52 -5.12 9.62
CA SER A 84 -13.96 -4.88 10.94
C SER A 84 -14.16 -6.07 11.86
N ILE A 85 -13.36 -6.11 12.93
CA ILE A 85 -13.52 -7.05 14.04
C ILE A 85 -13.50 -6.22 15.31
N GLU A 86 -14.48 -6.40 16.19
CA GLU A 86 -14.62 -5.59 17.40
C GLU A 86 -14.61 -6.45 18.66
N ASN A 87 -13.91 -5.96 19.70
CA ASN A 87 -13.86 -6.56 21.03
C ASN A 87 -13.51 -8.05 21.02
N LYS A 88 -12.44 -8.41 20.30
CA LYS A 88 -11.92 -9.78 20.24
C LYS A 88 -10.47 -9.84 20.68
N ASN A 89 -10.05 -11.01 21.15
CA ASN A 89 -8.65 -11.25 21.49
C ASN A 89 -7.80 -11.50 20.23
N LEU A 90 -6.47 -11.47 20.41
CA LEU A 90 -5.52 -11.66 19.31
C LEU A 90 -5.66 -13.03 18.62
N ASN A 91 -6.00 -14.08 19.36
CA ASN A 91 -6.11 -15.42 18.79
C ASN A 91 -7.30 -15.51 17.82
N PHE A 92 -8.43 -14.89 18.15
CA PHE A 92 -9.56 -14.79 17.24
C PHE A 92 -9.18 -14.01 15.98
N ILE A 93 -8.48 -12.88 16.13
CA ILE A 93 -8.01 -12.05 15.01
C ILE A 93 -7.11 -12.86 14.07
N LYS A 94 -6.15 -13.61 14.62
CA LYS A 94 -5.27 -14.52 13.86
C LYS A 94 -6.06 -15.53 13.03
N THR A 95 -7.09 -16.14 13.62
CA THR A 95 -7.96 -17.09 12.91
C THR A 95 -8.70 -16.42 11.76
N GLN A 96 -9.23 -15.21 11.95
CA GLN A 96 -9.96 -14.49 10.89
C GLN A 96 -9.04 -14.07 9.73
N ILE A 97 -7.81 -13.66 10.02
CA ILE A 97 -6.81 -13.31 8.98
C ILE A 97 -6.23 -14.58 8.32
N GLY A 98 -6.32 -15.73 9.01
CA GLY A 98 -5.81 -17.01 8.52
C GLY A 98 -4.30 -17.15 8.70
N ILE A 99 -3.76 -16.67 9.83
CA ILE A 99 -2.35 -16.78 10.18
C ILE A 99 -2.15 -17.45 11.53
N ASN A 100 -1.11 -18.27 11.64
CA ASN A 100 -0.76 -18.92 12.91
C ASN A 100 0.10 -18.02 13.79
N GLN A 101 0.94 -17.18 13.17
CA GLN A 101 1.94 -16.37 13.87
C GLN A 101 1.90 -14.93 13.34
N LEU A 102 2.08 -13.99 14.26
CA LEU A 102 2.11 -12.55 13.98
C LEU A 102 3.50 -12.04 14.36
N PHE A 103 4.30 -11.74 13.34
CA PHE A 103 5.66 -11.23 13.51
C PHE A 103 5.71 -9.76 13.14
N PHE A 104 5.97 -8.93 14.15
CA PHE A 104 6.03 -7.49 14.03
C PHE A 104 7.47 -7.01 13.82
N TYR A 105 7.70 -6.28 12.74
CA TYR A 105 8.96 -5.65 12.38
C TYR A 105 8.79 -4.13 12.35
N LYS A 106 9.86 -3.39 12.60
CA LYS A 106 9.83 -1.92 12.49
C LYS A 106 9.51 -1.51 11.05
N THR A 107 8.64 -0.53 10.89
CA THR A 107 8.42 0.09 9.59
C THR A 107 9.54 1.09 9.28
N SER A 108 9.94 1.18 8.01
CA SER A 108 10.82 2.24 7.51
C SER A 108 10.07 3.52 7.14
N PHE A 109 8.73 3.45 7.08
CA PHE A 109 7.83 4.56 6.75
C PHE A 109 6.71 4.64 7.81
N GLY A 110 6.39 5.86 8.26
CA GLY A 110 5.39 6.13 9.30
C GLY A 110 6.00 6.62 10.63
N THR A 111 5.17 7.23 11.48
CA THR A 111 5.53 7.65 12.85
C THR A 111 6.26 6.52 13.58
N LYS A 112 7.35 6.85 14.28
CA LYS A 112 8.37 5.94 14.87
C LYS A 112 7.84 4.80 15.77
N GLU A 113 6.54 4.70 15.97
CA GLU A 113 5.89 3.85 16.95
C GLU A 113 5.13 2.67 16.35
N ASN A 114 4.87 2.62 15.05
CA ASN A 114 4.12 1.52 14.45
C ASN A 114 5.03 0.34 14.02
N LEU A 115 4.55 -0.87 14.26
CA LEU A 115 5.16 -2.12 13.82
C LEU A 115 4.27 -2.79 12.77
N ARG A 116 4.88 -3.44 11.79
CA ARG A 116 4.17 -4.15 10.72
C ARG A 116 4.50 -5.63 10.67
N HIS A 117 3.50 -6.43 10.34
CA HIS A 117 3.64 -7.75 9.77
C HIS A 117 3.27 -7.67 8.28
N TRP A 118 4.03 -8.35 7.42
CA TRP A 118 3.76 -8.39 5.98
C TRP A 118 3.66 -9.84 5.52
N ASP A 119 2.54 -10.18 4.86
CA ASP A 119 2.36 -11.45 4.16
C ASP A 119 2.42 -11.19 2.64
N ASN A 120 3.50 -11.66 2.02
CA ASN A 120 3.74 -11.46 0.61
C ASN A 120 2.85 -12.34 -0.29
N ILE A 121 2.45 -13.52 0.20
CA ILE A 121 1.70 -14.51 -0.59
C ILE A 121 0.24 -14.05 -0.69
N ASN A 122 -0.35 -13.72 0.45
CA ASN A 122 -1.75 -13.31 0.53
C ASN A 122 -1.94 -11.79 0.36
N ARG A 123 -0.85 -11.04 0.19
CA ARG A 123 -0.83 -9.59 -0.06
C ARG A 123 -1.62 -8.80 0.98
N PHE A 124 -1.23 -8.97 2.25
CA PHE A 124 -1.76 -8.14 3.31
C PHE A 124 -0.68 -7.71 4.31
N GLU A 125 -1.00 -6.64 5.03
CA GLU A 125 -0.22 -6.21 6.17
C GLU A 125 -1.06 -6.13 7.43
N VAL A 126 -0.40 -6.33 8.58
CA VAL A 126 -0.98 -6.06 9.90
C VAL A 126 -0.16 -4.99 10.58
N LEU A 127 -0.77 -3.85 10.84
CA LEU A 127 -0.18 -2.71 11.52
C LEU A 127 -0.64 -2.68 12.98
N CYS A 128 0.29 -2.43 13.90
CA CYS A 128 -0.02 -2.26 15.32
C CYS A 128 0.97 -1.29 15.97
N ASN A 129 0.49 -0.43 16.85
CA ASN A 129 1.36 0.43 17.66
C ASN A 129 2.24 -0.43 18.59
N LYS A 130 3.52 -0.07 18.73
CA LYS A 130 4.50 -0.74 19.57
C LYS A 130 4.07 -0.88 21.02
N GLU A 131 3.46 0.15 21.61
CA GLU A 131 2.93 0.11 22.98
C GLU A 131 1.83 -0.94 23.11
N LEU A 132 0.93 -0.99 22.13
CA LEU A 132 -0.15 -1.97 22.09
C LEU A 132 0.41 -3.39 21.92
N VAL A 133 1.44 -3.58 21.10
CA VAL A 133 2.13 -4.88 20.98
C VAL A 133 2.70 -5.34 22.33
N THR A 134 3.31 -4.45 23.11
CA THR A 134 3.79 -4.77 24.47
C THR A 134 2.64 -5.17 25.38
N ARG A 135 1.54 -4.41 25.39
CA ARG A 135 0.35 -4.71 26.20
C ARG A 135 -0.29 -6.05 25.83
N ILE A 136 -0.36 -6.38 24.55
CA ILE A 136 -0.90 -7.66 24.08
C ILE A 136 -0.06 -8.85 24.58
N LYS A 137 1.27 -8.68 24.69
CA LYS A 137 2.16 -9.71 25.24
C LYS A 137 1.94 -9.92 26.74
N GLU A 138 1.73 -8.84 27.48
CA GLU A 138 1.45 -8.88 28.92
C GLU A 138 0.03 -9.41 29.20
N TYR A 139 -0.94 -9.06 28.35
CA TYR A 139 -2.36 -9.39 28.51
C TYR A 139 -2.93 -10.07 27.25
N PRO A 140 -2.74 -11.39 27.07
CA PRO A 140 -3.18 -12.11 25.86
C PRO A 140 -4.69 -12.11 25.60
N LYS A 141 -5.50 -11.84 26.64
CA LYS A 141 -6.97 -11.75 26.58
C LYS A 141 -7.48 -10.32 26.36
N LEU A 142 -6.59 -9.35 26.09
CA LEU A 142 -6.97 -7.97 25.84
C LEU A 142 -8.00 -7.89 24.70
N ASN A 143 -9.04 -7.08 24.91
CA ASN A 143 -10.01 -6.77 23.88
C ASN A 143 -9.39 -5.82 22.86
N LEU A 144 -9.37 -6.24 21.61
CA LEU A 144 -8.80 -5.53 20.48
C LEU A 144 -9.87 -5.35 19.41
N CYS A 145 -9.68 -4.31 18.61
CA CYS A 145 -10.43 -4.09 17.39
C CYS A 145 -9.48 -4.13 16.18
N VAL A 146 -10.01 -4.53 15.03
CA VAL A 146 -9.30 -4.53 13.75
C VAL A 146 -10.08 -3.70 12.76
N PHE A 147 -9.41 -2.75 12.13
CA PHE A 147 -9.93 -2.00 11.01
C PHE A 147 -9.26 -2.50 9.72
N LYS A 148 -10.05 -2.90 8.73
CA LYS A 148 -9.55 -3.31 7.40
C LYS A 148 -9.63 -2.14 6.42
N SER A 149 -8.57 -1.91 5.67
CA SER A 149 -8.58 -1.01 4.50
C SER A 149 -7.90 -1.67 3.30
N ASN A 150 -8.26 -1.20 2.10
CA ASN A 150 -7.56 -1.56 0.87
C ASN A 150 -6.63 -0.41 0.50
N GLU A 151 -5.36 -0.72 0.33
CA GLU A 151 -4.30 0.26 0.11
C GLU A 151 -3.59 -0.02 -1.21
N ILE A 152 -2.97 1.02 -1.78
CA ILE A 152 -2.17 0.92 -3.00
C ILE A 152 -0.71 1.16 -2.61
N GLY A 153 0.14 0.15 -2.83
CA GLY A 153 1.59 0.23 -2.63
C GLY A 153 2.34 0.24 -3.96
N GLU A 154 3.67 0.28 -3.88
CA GLU A 154 4.56 0.30 -5.05
C GLU A 154 4.35 -0.91 -5.98
N GLN A 155 3.92 -2.04 -5.45
CA GLN A 155 3.70 -3.28 -6.21
C GLN A 155 2.21 -3.60 -6.45
N GLY A 156 1.33 -2.62 -6.25
CA GLY A 156 -0.11 -2.77 -6.47
C GLY A 156 -0.93 -2.81 -5.17
N ASN A 157 -2.12 -3.38 -5.26
CA ASN A 157 -3.09 -3.38 -4.16
C ASN A 157 -2.67 -4.38 -3.06
N TYR A 158 -3.00 -4.05 -1.82
CA TYR A 158 -2.91 -4.96 -0.68
C TYR A 158 -3.97 -4.62 0.36
N THR A 159 -4.29 -5.58 1.22
CA THR A 159 -5.19 -5.35 2.36
C THR A 159 -4.38 -4.96 3.60
N ARG A 160 -4.76 -3.88 4.28
CA ARG A 160 -4.19 -3.48 5.56
C ARG A 160 -5.16 -3.82 6.68
N PHE A 161 -4.66 -4.47 7.72
CA PHE A 161 -5.34 -4.65 8.99
C PHE A 161 -4.66 -3.82 10.05
N GLU A 162 -5.39 -2.90 10.67
CA GLU A 162 -4.87 -2.10 11.77
C GLU A 162 -5.47 -2.57 13.09
N ILE A 163 -4.61 -3.04 14.00
CA ILE A 163 -5.00 -3.47 15.33
C ILE A 163 -5.00 -2.26 16.26
N LEU A 164 -6.14 -2.02 16.90
CA LEU A 164 -6.40 -0.87 17.74
C LEU A 164 -7.01 -1.30 19.07
N THR A 165 -6.93 -0.40 20.06
CA THR A 165 -7.78 -0.52 21.26
C THR A 165 -9.23 -0.15 20.90
N PRO A 166 -10.24 -0.60 21.66
CA PRO A 166 -11.63 -0.19 21.42
C PRO A 166 -11.81 1.34 21.40
N ARG A 167 -11.10 2.06 22.28
CA ARG A 167 -11.11 3.53 22.31
C ARG A 167 -10.58 4.15 21.02
N ASP A 168 -9.45 3.66 20.52
CA ASP A 168 -8.82 4.21 19.31
C ASP A 168 -9.62 3.84 18.05
N TYR A 169 -10.23 2.66 18.04
CA TYR A 169 -11.13 2.24 16.98
C TYR A 169 -12.37 3.13 16.88
N ILE A 170 -13.00 3.48 18.02
CA ILE A 170 -14.13 4.41 18.05
C ILE A 170 -13.69 5.77 17.49
N ARG A 171 -12.58 6.35 17.99
CA ARG A 171 -12.05 7.63 17.50
C ARG A 171 -11.82 7.63 15.99
N LYS A 172 -11.30 6.53 15.46
CA LYS A 172 -11.02 6.40 14.03
C LYS A 172 -12.32 6.35 13.22
N THR A 173 -13.27 5.51 13.63
CA THR A 173 -14.54 5.34 12.92
C THR A 173 -15.48 6.55 13.04
N THR A 174 -15.44 7.30 14.14
CA THR A 174 -16.20 8.56 14.29
C THR A 174 -15.63 9.69 13.44
N HIS A 175 -14.31 9.78 13.29
CA HIS A 175 -13.67 10.73 12.37
C HIS A 175 -14.01 10.45 10.90
N TYR A 176 -14.06 9.18 10.49
CA TYR A 176 -14.52 8.83 9.12
C TYR A 176 -15.98 9.19 8.85
N LYS A 177 -16.86 9.17 9.88
CA LYS A 177 -18.26 9.58 9.73
C LYS A 177 -18.45 11.09 9.64
N THR A 178 -17.59 11.89 10.27
CA THR A 178 -17.72 13.35 10.30
C THR A 178 -17.35 14.04 8.98
N GLU A 179 -16.54 13.40 8.12
CA GLU A 179 -16.22 13.94 6.79
C GLU A 179 -17.28 13.62 5.72
N GLY A 180 -18.13 12.60 5.94
CA GLY A 180 -19.09 12.10 4.95
C GLY A 180 -20.57 12.41 5.19
N SER A 181 -20.98 12.76 6.41
CA SER A 181 -22.39 13.02 6.71
C SER A 181 -22.54 14.04 7.82
N ARG A 182 -22.88 15.26 7.43
CA ARG A 182 -23.27 16.36 8.32
C ARG A 182 -24.79 16.35 8.53
N GLU A 183 -25.36 15.18 8.79
CA GLU A 183 -26.79 15.01 9.11
C GLU A 183 -26.91 14.14 10.38
N ASP A 184 -27.32 14.83 11.45
CA ASP A 184 -28.02 14.36 12.64
C ASP A 184 -27.68 12.96 13.17
N TYR A 185 -26.73 12.90 14.12
CA TYR A 185 -26.69 11.81 15.09
C TYR A 185 -26.80 12.35 16.50
N HIS A 186 -28.00 12.20 17.05
CA HIS A 186 -28.31 12.18 18.47
C HIS A 186 -27.48 11.07 19.13
N ASP A 187 -26.92 11.33 20.30
CA ASP A 187 -25.87 10.54 20.93
C ASP A 187 -26.49 9.55 21.94
N TRP A 188 -26.94 8.39 21.47
CA TRP A 188 -27.55 7.34 22.31
C TRP A 188 -26.53 6.35 22.87
N TYR A 189 -25.25 6.49 22.53
CA TYR A 189 -24.19 5.53 22.89
C TYR A 189 -23.33 5.98 24.09
N MET A 190 -23.40 7.27 24.47
CA MET A 190 -22.71 7.80 25.65
C MET A 190 -23.45 7.43 26.96
N ASP A 191 -24.76 7.16 26.91
CA ASP A 191 -25.55 6.76 28.08
C ASP A 191 -25.21 5.36 28.61
N ALA A 192 -24.61 4.49 27.78
CA ALA A 192 -24.27 3.12 28.17
C ALA A 192 -22.98 3.01 29.01
N TYR A 193 -22.14 4.06 29.02
CA TYR A 193 -20.89 4.09 29.79
C TYR A 193 -20.89 5.09 30.95
N GLU A 194 -21.92 5.94 31.07
CA GLU A 194 -22.14 6.79 32.26
C GLU A 194 -22.94 6.10 33.38
N ASN A 195 -23.45 4.89 33.15
CA ASN A 195 -24.23 4.11 34.11
C ASN A 195 -23.50 2.88 34.67
N ASP A 196 -22.16 2.92 34.71
CA ASP A 196 -21.39 1.95 35.49
C ASP A 196 -21.02 2.56 36.84
N GLU A 197 -21.57 1.94 37.88
CA GLU A 197 -21.61 2.36 39.28
C GLU A 197 -20.22 2.49 39.92
N SER A 198 -19.52 3.61 39.69
CA SER A 198 -18.27 3.90 40.42
C SER A 198 -18.13 5.34 40.95
N ASN A 199 -19.23 6.02 41.27
CA ASN A 199 -19.23 7.22 42.13
C ASN A 199 -19.42 6.86 43.62
N PHE A 200 -18.71 5.83 44.09
CA PHE A 200 -18.72 5.39 45.50
C PHE A 200 -17.52 5.87 46.32
N TRP A 201 -16.79 6.88 45.85
CA TRP A 201 -15.71 7.52 46.63
C TRP A 201 -15.70 9.03 46.38
N ASN A 202 -16.57 9.74 47.10
CA ASN A 202 -16.32 11.08 47.63
C ASN A 202 -17.34 11.33 48.76
N ASN A 203 -17.13 10.63 49.87
CA ASN A 203 -17.49 11.10 51.20
C ASN A 203 -16.20 11.02 52.03
N ASP A 204 -15.54 12.15 52.15
CA ASP A 204 -14.96 12.70 53.38
C ASP A 204 -14.54 14.15 53.13
#